data_AF-A0A933CAP0-F1
#
_entry.id   AF-A0A933CAP0-F1
#
_cell.length_a   1.000
_cell.length_b   1.000
_cell.length_c   1.000
_cell.angle_alpha   90.00
_cell.angle_beta   90.00
_cell.angle_gamma   90.00
#
_symmetry.space_group_name_H-M   'P 1'
#
loop_
_entity.id
_entity.type
_entity.pdbx_description
1 polymer ?
#
loop_
_entity_poly.entity_id
_entity_poly.type
_entity_poly.pdbx_seq_one_letter_code
_entity_poly.pdbx_strand_id
1 'polypeptide(L)' 'MKNYKFPVVIEQDEDGYYIGIVPDLKGCHTQARSLGELEKRLKEAITLCLEVQRR' A
#
# COMPACT_ATOMS: atom_id res chain seq x y z
N MET A 1 7.21 -15.98 -10.71
CA MET A 1 6.35 -14.95 -10.11
C MET A 1 6.47 -13.67 -10.93
N LYS A 2 5.37 -12.98 -11.23
CA LYS A 2 5.45 -11.67 -11.91
C LYS A 2 5.98 -10.64 -10.91
N ASN A 3 7.01 -9.88 -11.30
CA ASN A 3 7.60 -8.87 -10.45
C ASN A 3 6.93 -7.52 -10.73
N TYR A 4 6.18 -7.00 -9.78
CA TYR A 4 5.53 -5.69 -9.87
C TYR A 4 6.34 -4.66 -9.11
N LYS A 5 6.43 -3.44 -9.66
CA LYS A 5 6.97 -2.27 -8.99
C LYS A 5 5.90 -1.20 -9.03
N PHE A 6 5.48 -0.73 -7.86
CA PHE A 6 4.53 0.36 -7.73
C PHE A 6 5.19 1.51 -6.98
N PRO A 7 5.05 2.76 -7.44
CA PRO A 7 5.37 3.91 -6.61
C PRO A 7 4.41 3.96 -5.42
N VAL A 8 4.95 4.28 -4.25
CA VAL A 8 4.16 4.47 -3.03
C VAL A 8 4.51 5.84 -2.46
N VAL A 9 3.47 6.63 -2.19
CA VAL A 9 3.60 7.88 -1.43
C VAL A 9 3.36 7.54 0.03
N ILE A 10 4.30 7.92 0.90
CA ILE A 10 4.20 7.71 2.34
C ILE A 10 4.18 9.08 3.02
N GLU A 11 3.15 9.31 3.81
CA GLU A 11 2.99 10.49 4.66
C GLU A 11 2.87 10.06 6.12
N GLN A 12 3.27 10.92 7.05
CA GLN A 12 3.06 10.69 8.48
C GLN A 12 2.12 11.78 9.00
N ASP A 13 1.05 11.37 9.69
CA ASP A 13 0.11 12.31 10.30
C ASP A 13 0.60 12.81 11.68
N GLU A 14 -0.16 13.74 12.25
CA GLU A 14 0.13 14.38 13.54
C GLU A 14 0.09 13.39 14.72
N ASP A 15 -0.66 12.28 14.58
CA ASP A 15 -0.75 11.23 15.57
C ASP A 15 0.39 10.20 15.45
N GLY A 16 1.25 10.32 14.43
CA GLY A 16 2.38 9.44 14.17
C GLY A 16 2.01 8.14 13.44
N TYR A 17 0.85 8.06 12.79
CA TYR A 17 0.59 7.01 11.81
C TYR A 17 1.27 7.32 10.49
N TYR A 18 1.79 6.29 9.84
CA TYR A 18 2.19 6.36 8.44
C TYR A 18 0.99 5.96 7.57
N ILE A 19 0.69 6.79 6.58
CA ILE A 19 -0.29 6.56 5.52
C ILE A 19 0.46 6.24 4.23
N GLY A 20 0.15 5.10 3.62
CA GLY A 20 0.72 4.68 2.35
C GLY A 20 -0.34 4.68 1.25
N ILE A 21 -0.05 5.35 0.14
CA ILE A 21 -0.94 5.49 -1.02
C ILE A 21 -0.23 4.93 -2.25
N VAL A 22 -0.93 4.11 -3.04
CA VAL A 22 -0.43 3.57 -4.31
C VAL A 22 -1.17 4.26 -5.46
N PRO A 23 -0.61 5.31 -6.09
CA PRO A 23 -1.34 6.12 -7.08
C PRO A 23 -1.83 5.31 -8.29
N ASP A 24 -1.06 4.31 -8.70
CA ASP A 24 -1.37 3.45 -9.84
C ASP A 24 -2.53 2.47 -9.56
N LEU A 25 -2.88 2.26 -8.28
CA LEU A 25 -3.98 1.41 -7.86
C LEU A 25 -5.05 2.27 -7.18
N LYS A 26 -6.04 2.71 -7.96
CA LYS A 26 -7.11 3.58 -7.49
C LYS A 26 -7.78 2.98 -6.24
N GLY A 27 -7.77 3.74 -5.14
CA GLY A 27 -8.35 3.32 -3.86
C GLY A 27 -7.47 2.38 -3.03
N CYS A 28 -6.22 2.12 -3.43
CA CYS A 28 -5.28 1.34 -2.65
C CYS A 28 -4.52 2.26 -1.68
N HIS A 29 -4.98 2.28 -0.44
CA HIS A 29 -4.38 3.01 0.66
C HIS A 29 -4.37 2.13 1.90
N THR A 30 -3.30 2.23 2.69
CA THR A 30 -3.19 1.55 3.99
C THR A 30 -2.52 2.48 5.00
N GLN A 31 -2.63 2.15 6.28
CA GLN A 31 -1.97 2.90 7.34
C GLN A 31 -1.38 1.95 8.39
N ALA A 32 -0.34 2.37 9.09
CA ALA A 32 0.27 1.63 10.19
C ALA A 32 1.05 2.54 11.15
N ARG A 33 1.41 2.02 12.33
CA ARG A 33 2.21 2.75 13.33
C ARG A 33 3.72 2.68 13.06
N SER A 34 4.16 1.87 12.09
CA SER A 34 5.56 1.73 11.70
C SER A 34 5.70 1.50 10.21
N LEU A 35 6.84 1.89 9.64
CA LEU A 35 7.14 1.67 8.21
C LEU A 35 7.16 0.18 7.84
N GLY A 36 7.66 -0.69 8.72
CA GLY A 36 7.70 -2.14 8.46
C GLY A 36 6.32 -2.77 8.41
N GLU A 37 5.41 -2.37 9.31
CA GLU A 37 4.03 -2.82 9.26
C GLU A 37 3.30 -2.23 8.04
N LEU A 38 3.56 -0.96 7.71
CA LEU A 38 3.01 -0.32 6.52
C LEU A 38 3.41 -1.09 5.25
N GLU A 39 4.69 -1.44 5.12
CA GLU A 39 5.20 -2.20 3.97
C GLU A 39 4.50 -3.56 3.83
N LYS A 40 4.29 -4.28 4.94
CA LYS A 40 3.55 -5.55 4.94
C LYS A 40 2.11 -5.35 4.45
N ARG A 41 1.39 -4.39 5.01
CA ARG A 41 -0.01 -4.09 4.65
C ARG A 41 -0.13 -3.64 3.18
N LEU A 42 0.81 -2.82 2.70
CA LEU A 42 0.86 -2.41 1.29
C LEU A 42 1.02 -3.60 0.35
N LYS A 43 1.93 -4.54 0.65
CA LYS A 43 2.13 -5.74 -0.17
C LYS A 43 0.85 -6.60 -0.23
N GLU A 44 0.18 -6.78 0.90
CA GLU A 44 -1.09 -7.51 0.98
C GLU A 44 -2.20 -6.80 0.18
N ALA A 45 -2.37 -5.50 0.37
CA ALA A 45 -3.38 -4.70 -0.32
C ALA A 45 -3.15 -4.65 -1.84
N ILE A 46 -1.92 -4.43 -2.29
CA ILE A 46 -1.54 -4.45 -3.71
C ILE A 46 -1.87 -5.82 -4.33
N THR A 47 -1.53 -6.91 -3.63
CA THR A 47 -1.78 -8.27 -4.10
C THR A 47 -3.28 -8.49 -4.29
N LEU A 48 -4.09 -8.12 -3.29
CA LEU A 48 -5.54 -8.25 -3.36
C LEU A 48 -6.16 -7.39 -4.49
N CYS A 49 -5.72 -6.14 -4.64
CA CYS A 49 -6.19 -5.27 -5.73
C CYS A 49 -5.92 -5.89 -7.10
N LEU A 50 -4.73 -6.46 -7.31
CA LEU A 50 -4.37 -7.12 -8.57
C LEU A 50 -5.14 -8.42 -8.80
N GLU A 51 -5.48 -9.16 -7.75
CA GLU A 51 -6.34 -10.34 -7.86
C GLU A 51 -7.76 -9.99 -8.26
N VAL A 52 -8.32 -8.91 -7.69
CA VAL A 52 -9.68 -8.44 -8.02
C VAL A 52 -9.74 -7.92 -9.45
N GLN A 53 -8.76 -7.14 -9.91
CA GLN A 53 -8.73 -6.63 -11.30
C GLN A 53 -8.57 -7.72 -12.38
N ARG A 54 -8.10 -8.92 -12.00
CA ARG A 54 -7.97 -10.06 -12.92
C ARG A 54 -9.25 -10.89 -13.06
N ARG A 55 -10.28 -10.60 -12.26
CA ARG A 55 -11.61 -11.20 -12.39
C ARG A 55 -12.48 -10.38 -13.33
#